data_AF-A0A849Y082-F1
#
_entry.id   AF-A0A849Y082-F1
#
_cell.length_a   1.000
_cell.length_b   1.000
_cell.length_c   1.000
_cell.angle_alpha   90.00
_cell.angle_beta   90.00
_cell.angle_gamma   90.00
#
_symmetry.space_group_name_H-M   'P 1'
#
loop_
_entity.id
_entity.type
_entity.pdbx_description
1 polymer ?
#
loop_
_entity_poly.entity_id
_entity_poly.type
_entity_poly.pdbx_seq_one_letter_code
_entity_poly.pdbx_strand_id
1 'polypeptide(L)'
;MTERTRQISNEMITQLPLFDANGSFGKPCRTEPEYPTAAAYLTHLDRLGVQRGLVYSVEGSEFHPATGNRKLLAELDATPGAHERLAPALVIGMQMRHEAGAMEELKAMMRTRRIRALRAFPTRMRHALGQLEPVIEELAAFEPTLFLDSREGVPAHDLLAFANRFPSVPMVYMQGMWGNLPIMFDLLRRCPNIVIETSWIHSRNSIELMAREFGAKRLIFGLGYRSHAGASIAELAHLDLDPAGVRLLAHENLERLLGLRPGASEERKPAAPLFQRLLEGRPIELDLVDAHGHMGPLGRWLQGDAEWEEQIPDAVRRMDKIGIKTMIVSGLHAIFSDPLEGNRLLEARLAGYGERFRGYFVFNPCYADELVSHFDEFFAHPFWVGFKVHTSGWCLPVTDPRFEPMFAYANRRRLPILFHTWDGPYDTPSMFTKIVKRHPEAIFIMGHSGGGTNARIQAEQLAAENPNVFLEWCGSFTTPRLYEGTLRRVGADRVLFGTDGMLHSFAWELGRFLSLDLPEAQLRPALGPNMRRILALRR
;
A
#
# COMPACT_ATOMS: atom_id res chain seq x y z
N MET A 1 21.25 -16.82 -0.41
CA MET A 1 22.13 -15.93 0.37
C MET A 1 22.27 -16.47 1.79
N THR A 2 23.42 -16.33 2.44
CA THR A 2 23.60 -16.73 3.84
C THR A 2 22.97 -15.70 4.79
N GLU A 3 22.59 -16.14 5.99
CA GLU A 3 21.94 -15.31 7.03
C GLU A 3 22.79 -14.08 7.41
N ARG A 4 24.11 -14.22 7.37
CA ARG A 4 25.08 -13.14 7.60
C ARG A 4 25.07 -12.06 6.51
N THR A 5 24.85 -12.42 5.23
CA THR A 5 24.71 -11.45 4.14
C THR A 5 23.40 -10.67 4.25
N ARG A 6 22.34 -11.30 4.77
CA ARG A 6 21.03 -10.66 5.02
C ARG A 6 21.02 -9.74 6.25
N GLN A 7 21.78 -10.05 7.29
CA GLN A 7 21.91 -9.15 8.44
C GLN A 7 22.68 -7.87 8.05
N ILE A 8 23.74 -8.02 7.25
CA ILE A 8 24.48 -6.89 6.68
C ILE A 8 23.59 -6.04 5.78
N SER A 9 22.67 -6.63 4.98
CA SER A 9 21.73 -5.86 4.15
C SER A 9 20.76 -5.00 4.96
N ASN A 10 20.31 -5.46 6.12
CA ASN A 10 19.36 -4.72 6.95
C ASN A 10 20.04 -3.60 7.75
N GLU A 11 21.25 -3.83 8.27
CA GLU A 11 22.08 -2.78 8.88
C GLU A 11 22.40 -1.68 7.86
N MET A 12 22.68 -2.04 6.59
CA MET A 12 22.89 -1.08 5.51
C MET A 12 21.68 -0.19 5.26
N ILE A 13 20.44 -0.67 5.40
CA ILE A 13 19.26 0.12 5.05
C ILE A 13 19.05 1.27 6.02
N THR A 14 19.32 1.10 7.32
CA THR A 14 19.28 2.21 8.28
C THR A 14 20.32 3.30 8.03
N GLN A 15 21.34 3.02 7.20
CA GLN A 15 22.41 3.94 6.83
C GLN A 15 22.35 4.38 5.36
N LEU A 16 21.41 3.83 4.59
CA LEU A 16 21.28 4.05 3.16
C LEU A 16 20.48 5.33 2.89
N PRO A 17 20.99 6.29 2.10
CA PRO A 17 20.20 7.43 1.68
C PRO A 17 18.99 6.99 0.84
N LEU A 18 17.86 7.62 1.09
CA LEU A 18 16.61 7.46 0.34
C LEU A 18 16.33 8.72 -0.47
N PHE A 19 15.82 8.50 -1.67
CA PHE A 19 15.36 9.55 -2.56
C PHE A 19 13.93 9.27 -3.00
N ASP A 20 12.98 9.95 -2.38
CA ASP A 20 11.56 9.80 -2.72
C ASP A 20 11.23 10.38 -4.10
N ALA A 21 10.56 9.60 -4.96
CA ALA A 21 10.10 10.03 -6.27
C ALA A 21 8.71 10.70 -6.27
N ASN A 22 7.94 10.66 -5.17
CA ASN A 22 6.51 11.01 -5.16
C ASN A 22 6.16 12.41 -4.59
N GLY A 23 7.14 13.20 -4.17
CA GLY A 23 6.92 14.47 -3.50
C GLY A 23 6.03 15.46 -4.27
N SER A 24 5.19 16.17 -3.54
CA SER A 24 4.42 17.30 -4.05
C SER A 24 4.10 18.28 -2.92
N PHE A 25 3.86 19.54 -3.25
CA PHE A 25 3.35 20.51 -2.29
C PHE A 25 2.46 21.56 -2.94
N GLY A 26 1.64 22.20 -2.10
CA GLY A 26 0.68 23.21 -2.50
C GLY A 26 -0.75 22.82 -2.16
N LYS A 27 -1.69 23.71 -2.48
CA LYS A 27 -3.10 23.54 -2.13
C LYS A 27 -3.87 22.96 -3.32
N PRO A 28 -4.43 21.75 -3.21
CA PRO A 28 -5.32 21.23 -4.23
C PRO A 28 -6.69 21.91 -4.17
N CYS A 29 -7.45 21.80 -5.26
CA CYS A 29 -8.75 22.44 -5.42
C CYS A 29 -9.89 21.76 -4.65
N ARG A 30 -9.74 20.47 -4.29
CA ARG A 30 -10.84 19.63 -3.78
C ARG A 30 -10.61 19.02 -2.39
N THR A 31 -9.38 19.03 -1.89
CA THR A 31 -9.01 18.32 -0.66
C THR A 31 -8.14 19.18 0.23
N GLU A 32 -7.90 18.71 1.45
CA GLU A 32 -6.83 19.29 2.26
C GLU A 32 -5.47 19.02 1.59
N PRO A 33 -4.52 19.97 1.69
CA PRO A 33 -3.17 19.76 1.16
C PRO A 33 -2.46 18.69 1.97
N GLU A 34 -1.84 17.75 1.27
CA GLU A 34 -0.98 16.75 1.90
C GLU A 34 0.25 17.42 2.54
N TYR A 35 0.90 18.28 1.75
CA TYR A 35 1.97 19.17 2.19
C TYR A 35 1.68 20.58 1.67
N PRO A 36 1.31 21.54 2.53
CA PRO A 36 0.98 22.89 2.07
C PRO A 36 2.19 23.66 1.51
N THR A 37 3.41 23.29 1.91
CA THR A 37 4.68 23.97 1.57
C THR A 37 5.81 22.96 1.38
N ALA A 38 6.92 23.39 0.77
CA ALA A 38 8.12 22.55 0.67
C ALA A 38 8.70 22.21 2.05
N ALA A 39 8.64 23.14 3.00
CA ALA A 39 9.06 22.90 4.39
C ALA A 39 8.24 21.81 5.08
N ALA A 40 6.92 21.78 4.87
CA ALA A 40 6.08 20.73 5.45
C ALA A 40 6.43 19.34 4.90
N TYR A 41 6.79 19.26 3.62
CA TYR A 41 7.28 18.03 3.01
C TYR A 41 8.63 17.62 3.57
N LEU A 42 9.59 18.54 3.73
CA LEU A 42 10.89 18.26 4.37
C LEU A 42 10.73 17.71 5.80
N THR A 43 9.84 18.29 6.61
CA THR A 43 9.53 17.78 7.95
C THR A 43 9.03 16.33 7.91
N HIS A 44 8.23 15.97 6.89
CA HIS A 44 7.78 14.59 6.72
C HIS A 44 8.92 13.65 6.34
N LEU A 45 9.81 14.09 5.45
CA LEU A 45 11.01 13.32 5.09
C LEU A 45 11.92 13.10 6.31
N ASP A 46 12.15 14.14 7.13
CA ASP A 46 12.97 14.06 8.34
C ASP A 46 12.44 13.05 9.34
N ARG A 47 11.13 13.08 9.59
CA ARG A 47 10.45 12.14 10.50
C ARG A 47 10.65 10.68 10.09
N LEU A 48 10.70 10.42 8.78
CA LEU A 48 10.89 9.08 8.21
C LEU A 48 12.36 8.73 7.93
N GLY A 49 13.29 9.66 8.13
CA GLY A 49 14.71 9.48 7.81
C GLY A 49 15.00 9.41 6.31
N VAL A 50 14.28 10.20 5.50
CA VAL A 50 14.45 10.28 4.04
C VAL A 50 15.23 11.54 3.68
N GLN A 51 16.30 11.39 2.90
CA GLN A 51 17.28 12.45 2.68
C GLN A 51 16.81 13.40 1.57
N ARG A 52 16.23 12.86 0.50
CA ARG A 52 15.91 13.65 -0.70
C ARG A 52 14.50 13.36 -1.21
N GLY A 53 13.95 14.30 -1.96
CA GLY A 53 12.64 14.17 -2.58
C GLY A 53 12.56 14.87 -3.94
N LEU A 54 11.90 14.23 -4.89
CA LEU A 54 11.53 14.82 -6.18
C LEU A 54 10.16 15.47 -6.02
N VAL A 55 10.07 16.78 -6.24
CA VAL A 55 8.87 17.55 -5.92
C VAL A 55 8.31 18.29 -7.12
N TYR A 56 6.98 18.32 -7.22
CA TYR A 56 6.26 19.18 -8.14
C TYR A 56 5.24 20.05 -7.40
N SER A 57 4.80 21.13 -8.07
CA SER A 57 3.75 22.00 -7.54
C SER A 57 2.37 21.45 -7.88
N VAL A 58 1.53 21.24 -6.86
CA VAL A 58 0.11 20.84 -7.01
C VAL A 58 -0.64 21.83 -7.91
N GLU A 59 -0.32 23.13 -7.80
CA GLU A 59 -0.92 24.17 -8.65
C GLU A 59 -0.54 23.99 -10.14
N GLY A 60 0.65 23.47 -10.42
CA GLY A 60 1.06 23.13 -11.79
C GLY A 60 0.21 22.00 -12.37
N SER A 61 -0.14 21.00 -11.55
CA SER A 61 -0.94 19.86 -11.99
C SER A 61 -2.44 20.13 -12.10
N GLU A 62 -2.99 21.03 -11.28
CA GLU A 62 -4.44 21.24 -11.19
C GLU A 62 -4.93 22.56 -11.80
N PHE A 63 -4.07 23.56 -11.90
CA PHE A 63 -4.43 24.88 -12.44
C PHE A 63 -3.72 25.18 -13.76
N HIS A 64 -2.41 25.42 -13.71
CA HIS A 64 -1.66 25.88 -14.88
C HIS A 64 -0.17 25.53 -14.80
N PRO A 65 0.40 24.75 -15.75
CA PRO A 65 1.78 24.28 -15.68
C PRO A 65 2.81 25.40 -15.53
N ALA A 66 2.79 26.44 -16.37
CA ALA A 66 3.81 27.49 -16.32
C ALA A 66 3.77 28.27 -15.00
N THR A 67 2.57 28.57 -14.50
CA THR A 67 2.40 29.25 -13.19
C THR A 67 2.88 28.36 -12.05
N GLY A 68 2.49 27.08 -12.07
CA GLY A 68 2.92 26.11 -11.07
C GLY A 68 4.43 25.89 -11.06
N ASN A 69 5.08 25.86 -12.22
CA ASN A 69 6.53 25.71 -12.35
C ASN A 69 7.29 26.92 -11.79
N ARG A 70 6.83 28.14 -12.08
CA ARG A 70 7.40 29.35 -11.45
C ARG A 70 7.29 29.27 -9.92
N LYS A 71 6.11 28.90 -9.42
CA LYS A 71 5.85 28.79 -7.98
C LYS A 71 6.68 27.69 -7.32
N LEU A 72 6.83 26.53 -7.98
CA LEU A 72 7.71 25.45 -7.53
C LEU A 72 9.13 25.99 -7.30
N LEU A 73 9.71 26.65 -8.30
CA LEU A 73 11.09 27.15 -8.19
C LEU A 73 11.22 28.26 -7.14
N ALA A 74 10.25 29.18 -7.08
CA ALA A 74 10.25 30.26 -6.09
C ALA A 74 10.13 29.73 -4.64
N GLU A 75 9.28 28.72 -4.40
CA GLU A 75 9.16 28.08 -3.08
C GLU A 75 10.47 27.39 -2.69
N LEU A 76 11.12 26.69 -3.62
CA LEU A 76 12.42 26.05 -3.38
C LEU A 76 13.52 27.08 -3.07
N ASP A 77 13.54 28.20 -3.80
CA ASP A 77 14.48 29.31 -3.55
C ASP A 77 14.24 29.96 -2.17
N ALA A 78 12.98 30.03 -1.72
CA ALA A 78 12.60 30.63 -0.44
C ALA A 78 12.73 29.69 0.77
N THR A 79 12.84 28.37 0.56
CA THR A 79 12.84 27.37 1.63
C THR A 79 14.29 26.98 2.00
N PRO A 80 14.74 27.23 3.25
CA PRO A 80 16.09 26.87 3.68
C PRO A 80 16.39 25.37 3.50
N GLY A 81 17.57 25.04 2.94
CA GLY A 81 18.00 23.66 2.71
C GLY A 81 17.27 22.91 1.58
N ALA A 82 16.27 23.52 0.93
CA ALA A 82 15.49 22.85 -0.10
C ALA A 82 16.33 22.47 -1.33
N HIS A 83 17.26 23.31 -1.78
CA HIS A 83 18.08 23.00 -2.97
C HIS A 83 19.00 21.78 -2.82
N GLU A 84 19.39 21.45 -1.59
CA GLU A 84 20.25 20.30 -1.32
C GLU A 84 19.46 18.99 -1.30
N ARG A 85 18.19 19.07 -0.90
CA ARG A 85 17.35 17.90 -0.61
C ARG A 85 16.22 17.68 -1.62
N LEU A 86 15.73 18.73 -2.25
CA LEU A 86 14.57 18.68 -3.13
C LEU A 86 14.98 18.95 -4.59
N ALA A 87 14.74 17.96 -5.45
CA ALA A 87 14.86 18.12 -6.89
C ALA A 87 13.50 18.56 -7.47
N PRO A 88 13.45 19.61 -8.32
CA PRO A 88 12.21 20.01 -8.96
C PRO A 88 11.85 19.08 -10.13
N ALA A 89 10.57 18.75 -10.24
CA ALA A 89 9.96 18.13 -11.40
C ALA A 89 8.97 19.11 -12.03
N LEU A 90 9.29 19.59 -13.24
CA LEU A 90 8.47 20.59 -13.92
C LEU A 90 7.22 19.92 -14.51
N VAL A 91 6.06 20.50 -14.23
CA VAL A 91 4.80 20.04 -14.82
C VAL A 91 4.72 20.49 -16.27
N ILE A 92 4.30 19.60 -17.16
CA ILE A 92 4.12 19.86 -18.59
C ILE A 92 2.69 19.53 -19.01
N GLY A 93 2.23 20.20 -20.07
CA GLY A 93 0.93 19.97 -20.70
C GLY A 93 0.96 20.34 -22.17
N MET A 94 0.08 19.76 -22.99
CA MET A 94 0.05 20.02 -24.43
C MET A 94 -0.22 21.50 -24.76
N GLN A 95 -0.96 22.19 -23.89
CA GLN A 95 -1.34 23.61 -24.02
C GLN A 95 -0.14 24.55 -24.06
N MET A 96 0.99 24.16 -23.47
CA MET A 96 2.20 25.00 -23.43
C MET A 96 2.74 25.30 -24.82
N ARG A 97 2.46 24.46 -25.83
CA ARG A 97 2.80 24.71 -27.24
C ARG A 97 2.03 25.86 -27.87
N HIS A 98 0.88 26.20 -27.32
CA HIS A 98 -0.02 27.22 -27.84
C HIS A 98 0.00 28.51 -27.01
N GLU A 99 0.50 28.44 -25.78
CA GLU A 99 0.68 29.58 -24.89
C GLU A 99 1.92 30.39 -25.28
N ALA A 100 1.74 31.71 -25.40
CA ALA A 100 2.82 32.62 -25.79
C ALA A 100 3.99 32.54 -24.78
N GLY A 101 5.16 32.09 -25.25
CA GLY A 101 6.40 32.05 -24.48
C GLY A 101 6.53 30.88 -23.48
N ALA A 102 5.50 30.05 -23.29
CA ALA A 102 5.53 29.00 -22.26
C ALA A 102 6.60 27.93 -22.52
N MET A 103 6.78 27.49 -23.77
CA MET A 103 7.85 26.55 -24.13
C MET A 103 9.25 27.15 -23.96
N GLU A 104 9.44 28.44 -24.31
CA GLU A 104 10.74 29.09 -24.15
C GLU A 104 11.11 29.26 -22.68
N GLU A 105 10.14 29.63 -21.84
CA GLU A 105 10.29 29.69 -20.40
C GLU A 105 10.63 28.30 -19.82
N LEU A 106 9.91 27.25 -20.22
CA LEU A 106 10.19 25.88 -19.78
C LEU A 106 11.61 25.44 -20.16
N LYS A 107 12.02 25.66 -21.41
CA LYS A 107 13.38 25.38 -21.90
C LYS A 107 14.44 26.18 -21.14
N ALA A 108 14.15 27.43 -20.78
CA ALA A 108 15.04 28.27 -19.97
C ALA A 108 15.18 27.73 -18.54
N MET A 109 14.09 27.31 -17.89
CA MET A 109 14.10 26.67 -16.56
C MET A 109 14.96 25.39 -16.57
N MET A 110 14.72 24.50 -17.55
CA MET A 110 15.48 23.25 -17.68
C MET A 110 16.98 23.50 -17.88
N ARG A 111 17.34 24.47 -18.73
CA ARG A 111 18.75 24.81 -19.01
C ARG A 111 19.46 25.39 -17.78
N THR A 112 18.88 26.42 -17.19
CA THR A 112 19.52 27.22 -16.13
C THR A 112 19.67 26.43 -14.83
N ARG A 113 18.67 25.62 -14.49
CA ARG A 113 18.64 24.82 -13.26
C ARG A 113 19.05 23.35 -13.48
N ARG A 114 19.43 22.98 -14.71
CA ARG A 114 19.78 21.60 -15.13
C ARG A 114 18.70 20.58 -14.75
N ILE A 115 17.44 20.93 -14.96
CA ILE A 115 16.30 20.10 -14.56
C ILE A 115 16.00 19.08 -15.66
N ARG A 116 15.97 17.80 -15.28
CA ARG A 116 15.60 16.69 -16.17
C ARG A 116 14.24 16.07 -15.86
N ALA A 117 13.67 16.30 -14.67
CA ALA A 117 12.39 15.70 -14.31
C ALA A 117 11.21 16.47 -14.90
N LEU A 118 10.36 15.77 -15.64
CA LEU A 118 9.09 16.28 -16.16
C LEU A 118 7.92 15.48 -15.58
N ARG A 119 6.82 16.16 -15.27
CA ARG A 119 5.59 15.58 -14.72
C ARG A 119 4.44 15.84 -15.68
N ALA A 120 3.70 14.80 -16.04
CA ALA A 120 2.52 14.94 -16.89
C ALA A 120 1.27 14.40 -16.20
N PHE A 121 0.15 15.09 -16.43
CA PHE A 121 -1.17 14.73 -15.90
C PHE A 121 -2.23 14.79 -17.01
N PRO A 122 -2.17 13.88 -18.01
CA PRO A 122 -3.00 13.98 -19.21
C PRO A 122 -4.49 14.01 -18.93
N THR A 123 -4.98 13.17 -18.01
CA THR A 123 -6.42 13.08 -17.70
C THR A 123 -6.89 14.31 -16.93
N ARG A 124 -6.11 14.78 -15.95
CA ARG A 124 -6.42 16.05 -15.24
C ARG A 124 -6.43 17.24 -16.21
N MET A 125 -5.55 17.22 -17.22
CA MET A 125 -5.44 18.25 -18.26
C MET A 125 -6.29 17.98 -19.51
N ARG A 126 -7.15 16.96 -19.47
CA ARG A 126 -8.15 16.64 -20.51
C ARG A 126 -7.57 16.33 -21.90
N HIS A 127 -6.46 15.61 -21.96
CA HIS A 127 -5.87 15.13 -23.20
C HIS A 127 -5.33 13.70 -23.07
N ALA A 128 -5.14 13.00 -24.18
CA ALA A 128 -4.46 11.70 -24.23
C ALA A 128 -2.95 11.87 -24.05
N LEU A 129 -2.23 10.79 -23.72
CA LEU A 129 -0.78 10.87 -23.53
C LEU A 129 -0.06 11.18 -24.85
N GLY A 130 -0.46 10.53 -25.96
CA GLY A 130 0.05 10.82 -27.31
C GLY A 130 0.02 12.31 -27.72
N GLN A 131 -0.91 13.10 -27.19
CA GLN A 131 -0.99 14.54 -27.49
C GLN A 131 0.14 15.36 -26.84
N LEU A 132 0.96 14.78 -25.97
CA LEU A 132 2.19 15.38 -25.45
C LEU A 132 3.40 15.18 -26.37
N GLU A 133 3.29 14.40 -27.45
CA GLU A 133 4.40 14.14 -28.36
C GLU A 133 5.13 15.42 -28.82
N PRO A 134 4.45 16.48 -29.30
CA PRO A 134 5.14 17.70 -29.74
C PRO A 134 5.88 18.44 -28.62
N VAL A 135 5.41 18.30 -27.37
CA VAL A 135 6.11 18.88 -26.20
C VAL A 135 7.39 18.09 -25.95
N ILE A 136 7.31 16.75 -25.90
CA ILE A 136 8.48 15.91 -25.65
C ILE A 136 9.52 16.02 -26.77
N GLU A 137 9.10 16.14 -28.03
CA GLU A 137 10.01 16.34 -29.17
C GLU A 137 10.89 17.59 -29.00
N GLU A 138 10.32 18.71 -28.53
CA GLU A 138 11.09 19.94 -28.26
C GLU A 138 12.01 19.83 -27.02
N LEU A 139 11.63 18.99 -26.06
CA LEU A 139 12.35 18.84 -24.79
C LEU A 139 13.38 17.71 -24.81
N ALA A 140 13.37 16.85 -25.83
CA ALA A 140 14.25 15.68 -25.92
C ALA A 140 15.75 16.02 -25.80
N ALA A 141 16.17 17.19 -26.31
CA ALA A 141 17.55 17.68 -26.22
C ALA A 141 18.02 17.96 -24.78
N PHE A 142 17.11 18.06 -23.82
CA PHE A 142 17.42 18.24 -22.39
C PHE A 142 17.52 16.92 -21.62
N GLU A 143 17.42 15.78 -22.33
CA GLU A 143 17.46 14.42 -21.76
C GLU A 143 16.47 14.24 -20.59
N PRO A 144 15.18 14.54 -20.80
CA PRO A 144 14.21 14.51 -19.72
C PRO A 144 13.90 13.08 -19.28
N THR A 145 13.51 12.94 -18.01
CA THR A 145 12.79 11.77 -17.50
C THR A 145 11.34 12.18 -17.25
N LEU A 146 10.40 11.47 -17.88
CA LEU A 146 8.97 11.73 -17.76
C LEU A 146 8.38 10.85 -16.65
N PHE A 147 7.68 11.46 -15.71
CA PHE A 147 7.00 10.74 -14.64
C PHE A 147 5.48 10.79 -14.85
N LEU A 148 4.85 9.62 -14.86
CA LEU A 148 3.43 9.41 -15.07
C LEU A 148 2.83 8.65 -13.88
N ASP A 149 1.74 9.19 -13.35
CA ASP A 149 0.99 8.55 -12.26
C ASP A 149 -0.03 7.56 -12.84
N SER A 150 -0.06 6.32 -12.32
CA SER A 150 -1.03 5.30 -12.76
C SER A 150 -2.48 5.78 -12.66
N ARG A 151 -2.76 6.69 -11.74
CA ARG A 151 -4.11 7.21 -11.44
C ARG A 151 -4.58 8.25 -12.44
N GLU A 152 -3.72 8.71 -13.35
CA GLU A 152 -4.19 9.36 -14.57
C GLU A 152 -4.97 8.39 -15.45
N GLY A 153 -4.94 7.08 -15.19
CA GLY A 153 -5.74 6.10 -15.92
C GLY A 153 -5.40 6.03 -17.41
N VAL A 154 -4.17 6.39 -17.77
CA VAL A 154 -3.70 6.33 -19.16
C VAL A 154 -3.78 4.87 -19.62
N PRO A 155 -4.50 4.57 -20.71
CA PRO A 155 -4.64 3.20 -21.20
C PRO A 155 -3.28 2.58 -21.53
N ALA A 156 -3.13 1.28 -21.25
CA ALA A 156 -1.86 0.57 -21.48
C ALA A 156 -1.34 0.68 -22.93
N HIS A 157 -2.23 0.68 -23.92
CA HIS A 157 -1.85 0.81 -25.33
C HIS A 157 -1.27 2.20 -25.66
N ASP A 158 -1.77 3.27 -25.03
CA ASP A 158 -1.28 4.64 -25.20
C ASP A 158 0.10 4.79 -24.52
N LEU A 159 0.27 4.24 -23.31
CA LEU A 159 1.58 4.15 -22.62
C LEU A 159 2.63 3.44 -23.48
N LEU A 160 2.27 2.29 -24.06
CA LEU A 160 3.16 1.51 -24.92
C LEU A 160 3.51 2.26 -26.21
N ALA A 161 2.53 2.87 -26.88
CA ALA A 161 2.77 3.64 -28.10
C ALA A 161 3.73 4.80 -27.83
N PHE A 162 3.46 5.56 -26.75
CA PHE A 162 4.29 6.70 -26.37
C PHE A 162 5.71 6.29 -25.98
N ALA A 163 5.86 5.23 -25.18
CA ALA A 163 7.18 4.74 -24.77
C ALA A 163 8.03 4.26 -25.95
N ASN A 164 7.41 3.61 -26.95
CA ASN A 164 8.10 3.18 -28.17
C ASN A 164 8.42 4.34 -29.12
N ARG A 165 7.63 5.43 -29.10
CA ARG A 165 7.91 6.64 -29.87
C ARG A 165 9.16 7.37 -29.37
N PHE A 166 9.40 7.35 -28.06
CA PHE A 166 10.52 8.05 -27.41
C PHE A 166 11.45 7.09 -26.63
N PRO A 167 12.14 6.14 -27.30
CA PRO A 167 12.95 5.13 -26.62
C PRO A 167 14.15 5.70 -25.87
N SER A 168 14.56 6.94 -26.15
CA SER A 168 15.63 7.65 -25.44
C SER A 168 15.16 8.43 -24.20
N VAL A 169 13.85 8.60 -24.01
CA VAL A 169 13.26 9.31 -22.87
C VAL A 169 12.84 8.28 -21.83
N PRO A 170 13.50 8.21 -20.66
CA PRO A 170 13.04 7.34 -19.59
C PRO A 170 11.66 7.76 -19.10
N MET A 171 10.80 6.77 -18.89
CA MET A 171 9.42 6.97 -18.44
C MET A 171 9.20 6.22 -17.14
N VAL A 172 8.95 6.95 -16.06
CA VAL A 172 8.67 6.40 -14.75
C VAL A 172 7.16 6.23 -14.60
N TYR A 173 6.70 5.00 -14.49
CA TYR A 173 5.32 4.65 -14.17
C TYR A 173 5.18 4.49 -12.65
N MET A 174 4.34 5.31 -12.04
CA MET A 174 4.28 5.44 -10.59
C MET A 174 2.97 5.00 -9.96
N GLN A 175 3.04 4.72 -8.66
CA GLN A 175 1.87 4.50 -7.80
C GLN A 175 0.90 3.45 -8.33
N GLY A 176 1.37 2.49 -9.12
CA GLY A 176 0.50 1.43 -9.59
C GLY A 176 0.39 0.30 -8.55
N MET A 177 -0.80 -0.29 -8.52
CA MET A 177 -1.17 -1.39 -7.63
C MET A 177 -2.20 -2.31 -8.33
N TRP A 178 -2.42 -3.51 -7.79
CA TRP A 178 -3.51 -4.41 -8.21
C TRP A 178 -3.57 -4.63 -9.72
N GLY A 179 -4.62 -4.14 -10.39
CA GLY A 179 -4.81 -4.26 -11.85
C GLY A 179 -3.72 -3.57 -12.68
N ASN A 180 -2.91 -2.70 -12.09
CA ASN A 180 -1.75 -2.11 -12.76
C ASN A 180 -0.56 -3.08 -12.81
N LEU A 181 -0.47 -4.10 -11.95
CA LEU A 181 0.68 -5.02 -11.92
C LEU A 181 0.88 -5.73 -13.27
N PRO A 182 -0.15 -6.36 -13.89
CA PRO A 182 0.02 -6.94 -15.23
C PRO A 182 0.47 -5.91 -16.29
N ILE A 183 -0.01 -4.66 -16.18
CA ILE A 183 0.38 -3.58 -17.10
C ILE A 183 1.87 -3.25 -16.91
N MET A 184 2.36 -3.15 -15.68
CA MET A 184 3.78 -2.90 -15.39
C MET A 184 4.69 -3.97 -15.98
N PHE A 185 4.32 -5.25 -15.82
CA PHE A 185 5.08 -6.36 -16.39
C PHE A 185 5.09 -6.29 -17.93
N ASP A 186 3.96 -5.96 -18.56
CA ASP A 186 3.90 -5.79 -20.01
C ASP A 186 4.78 -4.63 -20.50
N LEU A 187 4.73 -3.48 -19.81
CA LEU A 187 5.54 -2.31 -20.11
C LEU A 187 7.04 -2.60 -19.94
N LEU A 188 7.43 -3.24 -18.84
CA LEU A 188 8.82 -3.62 -18.59
C LEU A 188 9.34 -4.56 -19.67
N ARG A 189 8.55 -5.54 -20.07
CA ARG A 189 8.92 -6.53 -21.09
C ARG A 189 9.08 -5.93 -22.49
N ARG A 190 8.31 -4.89 -22.83
CA ARG A 190 8.21 -4.37 -24.21
C ARG A 190 8.99 -3.08 -24.46
N CYS A 191 9.22 -2.27 -23.43
CA CYS A 191 9.79 -0.93 -23.60
C CYS A 191 11.00 -0.76 -22.66
N PRO A 192 12.25 -0.69 -23.17
CA PRO A 192 13.46 -0.66 -22.33
C PRO A 192 13.62 0.62 -21.51
N ASN A 193 12.94 1.70 -21.91
CA ASN A 193 12.94 3.01 -21.25
C ASN A 193 11.92 3.14 -20.11
N ILE A 194 11.09 2.11 -19.85
CA ILE A 194 10.16 2.14 -18.73
C ILE A 194 10.88 1.84 -17.41
N VAL A 195 10.55 2.60 -16.37
CA VAL A 195 11.00 2.43 -14.99
C VAL A 195 9.76 2.38 -14.10
N ILE A 196 9.73 1.48 -13.11
CA ILE A 196 8.61 1.36 -12.18
C ILE A 196 8.98 1.96 -10.83
N GLU A 197 8.10 2.77 -10.26
CA GLU A 197 8.22 3.31 -8.92
C GLU A 197 7.40 2.46 -7.93
N THR A 198 7.96 2.14 -6.75
CA THR A 198 7.52 1.00 -5.93
C THR A 198 6.59 1.30 -4.75
N SER A 199 6.24 2.56 -4.48
CA SER A 199 5.49 3.01 -3.29
C SER A 199 4.21 2.23 -3.00
N TRP A 200 3.40 2.02 -4.04
CA TRP A 200 2.09 1.35 -3.95
C TRP A 200 2.14 -0.17 -4.19
N ILE A 201 3.33 -0.73 -4.46
CA ILE A 201 3.52 -2.16 -4.66
C ILE A 201 3.58 -2.86 -3.29
N HIS A 202 2.41 -3.02 -2.70
CA HIS A 202 2.22 -3.74 -1.43
C HIS A 202 2.07 -5.26 -1.65
N SER A 203 1.88 -5.70 -2.90
CA SER A 203 1.67 -7.11 -3.22
C SER A 203 2.94 -7.92 -3.00
N ARG A 204 2.81 -9.04 -2.28
CA ARG A 204 3.91 -9.92 -1.91
C ARG A 204 4.76 -10.31 -3.12
N ASN A 205 6.09 -10.25 -2.97
CA ASN A 205 7.09 -10.69 -3.96
C ASN A 205 7.11 -9.94 -5.30
N SER A 206 6.27 -8.91 -5.49
CA SER A 206 6.13 -8.27 -6.79
C SER A 206 7.40 -7.49 -7.19
N ILE A 207 8.06 -6.83 -6.24
CA ILE A 207 9.29 -6.07 -6.48
C ILE A 207 10.45 -7.02 -6.80
N GLU A 208 10.61 -8.11 -6.05
CA GLU A 208 11.63 -9.12 -6.29
C GLU A 208 11.44 -9.83 -7.63
N LEU A 209 10.19 -10.13 -7.99
CA LEU A 209 9.85 -10.71 -9.29
C LEU A 209 10.24 -9.76 -10.43
N MET A 210 9.88 -8.48 -10.35
CA MET A 210 10.29 -7.48 -11.36
C MET A 210 11.81 -7.33 -11.43
N ALA A 211 12.49 -7.29 -10.28
CA ALA A 211 13.95 -7.15 -10.24
C ALA A 211 14.66 -8.38 -10.83
N ARG A 212 14.13 -9.59 -10.59
CA ARG A 212 14.67 -10.84 -11.13
C ARG A 212 14.47 -10.94 -12.65
N GLU A 213 13.30 -10.55 -13.15
CA GLU A 213 12.98 -10.67 -14.58
C GLU A 213 13.55 -9.54 -15.44
N PHE A 214 13.53 -8.29 -14.93
CA PHE A 214 13.84 -7.09 -15.72
C PHE A 214 15.03 -6.28 -15.19
N GLY A 215 15.58 -6.67 -14.03
CA GLY A 215 16.72 -6.02 -13.40
C GLY A 215 16.33 -4.86 -12.48
N ALA A 216 16.98 -4.79 -11.31
CA ALA A 216 16.79 -3.73 -10.31
C ALA A 216 17.07 -2.31 -10.85
N LYS A 217 17.81 -2.14 -11.95
CA LYS A 217 18.11 -0.84 -12.59
C LYS A 217 16.87 -0.11 -13.13
N ARG A 218 15.74 -0.82 -13.22
CA ARG A 218 14.47 -0.32 -13.76
C ARG A 218 13.41 -0.09 -12.68
N LEU A 219 13.81 -0.10 -11.42
CA LEU A 219 12.94 0.11 -10.28
C LEU A 219 13.47 1.29 -9.46
N ILE A 220 12.57 2.15 -8.97
CA ILE A 220 12.93 3.28 -8.09
C ILE A 220 12.04 3.32 -6.85
N PHE A 221 12.61 3.82 -5.78
CA PHE A 221 11.91 4.06 -4.52
C PHE A 221 10.99 5.28 -4.59
N GLY A 222 9.89 5.19 -3.85
CA GLY A 222 9.01 6.31 -3.53
C GLY A 222 8.20 6.04 -2.27
N LEU A 223 7.71 7.08 -1.61
CA LEU A 223 6.93 7.01 -0.37
C LEU A 223 5.42 6.89 -0.59
N GLY A 224 4.91 7.33 -1.75
CA GLY A 224 3.48 7.48 -1.96
C GLY A 224 2.88 8.61 -1.12
N TYR A 225 1.67 8.39 -0.61
CA TYR A 225 0.95 9.36 0.22
C TYR A 225 1.38 9.32 1.69
N ARG A 226 1.10 10.38 2.44
CA ARG A 226 1.26 10.44 3.90
C ARG A 226 0.49 9.33 4.62
N SER A 227 -0.64 8.87 4.08
CA SER A 227 -1.40 7.73 4.62
C SER A 227 -0.71 6.37 4.40
N HIS A 228 0.34 6.32 3.58
CA HIS A 228 1.18 5.15 3.30
C HIS A 228 2.48 5.16 4.11
N ALA A 229 2.70 6.19 4.94
CA ALA A 229 3.96 6.51 5.61
C ALA A 229 4.78 5.27 5.97
N GLY A 230 6.07 5.27 5.62
CA GLY A 230 7.03 4.23 6.00
C GLY A 230 6.81 2.83 5.42
N ALA A 231 5.70 2.57 4.70
CA ALA A 231 5.40 1.26 4.15
C ALA A 231 6.44 0.81 3.14
N SER A 232 6.75 1.65 2.16
CA SER A 232 7.77 1.36 1.13
C SER A 232 9.19 1.33 1.71
N ILE A 233 9.45 2.04 2.80
CA ILE A 233 10.74 1.99 3.53
C ILE A 233 10.91 0.61 4.15
N ALA A 234 9.88 0.11 4.83
CA ALA A 234 9.89 -1.22 5.41
C ALA A 234 9.92 -2.31 4.34
N GLU A 235 9.21 -2.13 3.23
CA GLU A 235 9.30 -3.07 2.11
C GLU A 235 10.72 -3.15 1.57
N LEU A 236 11.33 -2.00 1.28
CA LEU A 236 12.73 -1.92 0.85
C LEU A 236 13.67 -2.59 1.85
N ALA A 237 13.41 -2.43 3.16
CA ALA A 237 14.15 -3.05 4.26
C ALA A 237 14.09 -4.58 4.26
N HIS A 238 13.06 -5.16 3.64
CA HIS A 238 12.77 -6.59 3.72
C HIS A 238 12.84 -7.33 2.39
N LEU A 239 13.09 -6.65 1.27
CA LEU A 239 13.27 -7.25 -0.05
C LEU A 239 14.33 -8.36 -0.03
N ASP A 240 14.06 -9.47 -0.72
CA ASP A 240 15.07 -10.52 -0.96
C ASP A 240 15.95 -10.19 -2.17
N LEU A 241 16.61 -9.02 -2.11
CA LEU A 241 17.60 -8.56 -3.09
C LEU A 241 18.99 -8.50 -2.47
N ASP A 242 20.02 -8.54 -3.31
CA ASP A 242 21.37 -8.26 -2.84
C ASP A 242 21.51 -6.78 -2.45
N PRO A 243 22.52 -6.43 -1.63
CA PRO A 243 22.77 -5.04 -1.25
C PRO A 243 22.86 -4.03 -2.39
N ALA A 244 23.42 -4.42 -3.54
CA ALA A 244 23.58 -3.52 -4.67
C ALA A 244 22.22 -3.22 -5.32
N GLY A 245 21.35 -4.22 -5.45
CA GLY A 245 19.97 -4.08 -5.90
C GLY A 245 19.19 -3.13 -5.01
N VAL A 246 19.28 -3.28 -3.68
CA VAL A 246 18.61 -2.38 -2.74
C VAL A 246 19.09 -0.93 -2.90
N ARG A 247 20.41 -0.70 -3.05
CA ARG A 247 20.98 0.65 -3.30
C ARG A 247 20.47 1.29 -4.60
N LEU A 248 20.37 0.49 -5.66
CA LEU A 248 19.83 0.93 -6.94
C LEU A 248 18.42 1.48 -6.79
N LEU A 249 17.54 0.75 -6.09
CA LEU A 249 16.16 1.16 -5.84
C LEU A 249 16.11 2.41 -4.94
N ALA A 250 16.87 2.41 -3.85
CA ALA A 250 16.82 3.42 -2.80
C ALA A 250 17.10 4.85 -3.27
N HIS A 251 18.10 5.02 -4.15
CA HIS A 251 18.46 6.35 -4.66
C HIS A 251 19.20 6.33 -6.00
N GLU A 252 20.11 5.39 -6.26
CA GLU A 252 21.07 5.51 -7.38
C GLU A 252 20.37 5.55 -8.75
N ASN A 253 19.28 4.80 -8.94
CA ASN A 253 18.54 4.84 -10.20
C ASN A 253 17.89 6.20 -10.44
N LEU A 254 17.26 6.80 -9.42
CA LEU A 254 16.63 8.11 -9.55
C LEU A 254 17.68 9.19 -9.79
N GLU A 255 18.81 9.15 -9.09
CA GLU A 255 19.92 10.08 -9.29
C GLU A 255 20.48 9.99 -10.71
N ARG A 256 20.70 8.77 -11.21
CA ARG A 256 21.15 8.52 -12.58
C ARG A 256 20.17 9.09 -13.61
N LEU A 257 18.87 8.84 -13.45
CA LEU A 257 17.82 9.34 -14.35
C LEU A 257 17.81 10.88 -14.39
N LEU A 258 18.03 11.51 -13.23
CA LEU A 258 18.00 12.97 -13.10
C LEU A 258 19.34 13.65 -13.34
N GLY A 259 20.42 12.90 -13.61
CA GLY A 259 21.76 13.46 -13.77
C GLY A 259 22.32 14.10 -12.49
N LEU A 260 21.86 13.62 -11.33
CA LEU A 260 22.24 14.14 -10.02
C LEU A 260 23.44 13.37 -9.47
N ARG A 261 24.27 14.05 -8.68
CA ARG A 261 25.31 13.37 -7.88
C ARG A 261 24.65 12.60 -6.73
N PRO A 262 25.28 11.49 -6.28
CA PRO A 262 24.88 10.80 -5.07
C PRO A 262 24.75 11.75 -3.88
N GLY A 263 23.64 11.66 -3.16
CA GLY A 263 23.45 12.35 -1.88
C GLY A 263 24.41 11.81 -0.80
N ALA A 264 24.69 12.63 0.21
CA ALA A 264 25.44 12.17 1.37
C ALA A 264 24.67 11.05 2.10
N SER A 265 25.40 10.03 2.58
CA SER A 265 24.86 9.05 3.51
C SER A 265 24.86 9.66 4.90
N GLU A 266 23.68 9.79 5.48
CA GLU A 266 23.50 10.13 6.89
C GLU A 266 22.69 9.02 7.56
N GLU A 267 23.05 8.71 8.80
CA GLU A 267 22.35 7.72 9.62
C GLU A 267 20.89 8.13 9.82
N ARG A 268 19.94 7.23 9.50
CA ARG A 268 18.52 7.49 9.73
C ARG A 268 18.25 7.52 11.22
N LYS A 269 17.51 8.52 11.69
CA LYS A 269 16.94 8.56 13.04
C LYS A 269 15.42 8.42 12.98
N PRO A 270 14.87 7.24 12.63
CA PRO A 270 13.43 7.05 12.59
C PRO A 270 12.83 7.30 13.98
N ALA A 271 11.64 7.91 14.02
CA ALA A 271 11.05 8.45 15.24
C ALA A 271 10.58 7.40 16.28
N ALA A 272 10.41 6.13 15.90
CA ALA A 272 9.77 5.11 16.75
C ALA A 272 10.60 3.81 16.90
N PRO A 273 10.83 3.29 18.13
CA PRO A 273 11.65 2.11 18.39
C PRO A 273 11.22 0.84 17.65
N LEU A 274 9.92 0.51 17.63
CA LEU A 274 9.43 -0.66 16.90
C LEU A 274 9.62 -0.54 15.38
N PHE A 275 9.44 0.66 14.81
CA PHE A 275 9.68 0.88 13.39
C PHE A 275 11.18 0.72 13.07
N GLN A 276 12.06 1.31 13.88
CA GLN A 276 13.51 1.12 13.74
C GLN A 276 13.88 -0.37 13.78
N ARG A 277 13.35 -1.11 14.75
CA ARG A 277 13.60 -2.54 14.89
C ARG A 277 13.17 -3.34 13.66
N LEU A 278 12.01 -3.00 13.08
CA LEU A 278 11.55 -3.57 11.82
C LEU A 278 12.53 -3.27 10.67
N LEU A 279 13.03 -2.03 10.56
CA LEU A 279 13.96 -1.64 9.49
C LEU A 279 15.32 -2.34 9.61
N GLU A 280 15.76 -2.66 10.82
CA GLU A 280 16.96 -3.47 11.08
C GLU A 280 16.73 -4.97 10.80
N GLY A 281 15.51 -5.34 10.38
CA GLY A 281 15.10 -6.71 10.11
C GLY A 281 15.09 -7.60 11.35
N ARG A 282 14.98 -6.98 12.53
CA ARG A 282 14.79 -7.71 13.80
C ARG A 282 13.30 -7.95 14.01
N PRO A 283 12.90 -9.17 14.43
CA PRO A 283 11.50 -9.46 14.67
C PRO A 283 10.94 -8.61 15.81
N ILE A 284 9.68 -8.25 15.73
CA ILE A 284 8.94 -7.56 16.79
C ILE A 284 8.75 -8.51 17.97
N GLU A 285 9.30 -8.14 19.13
CA GLU A 285 9.23 -8.93 20.36
C GLU A 285 7.94 -8.64 21.14
N LEU A 286 6.80 -8.84 20.48
CA LEU A 286 5.47 -8.79 21.07
C LEU A 286 4.72 -10.08 20.71
N ASP A 287 3.60 -10.32 21.40
CA ASP A 287 2.63 -11.33 20.95
C ASP A 287 1.82 -10.77 19.75
N LEU A 288 2.49 -10.61 18.61
CA LEU A 288 1.93 -10.02 17.40
C LEU A 288 0.94 -11.00 16.76
N VAL A 289 -0.31 -10.55 16.62
CA VAL A 289 -1.39 -11.29 15.97
C VAL A 289 -1.78 -10.58 14.70
N ASP A 290 -1.66 -11.28 13.57
CA ASP A 290 -2.23 -10.85 12.32
C ASP A 290 -3.66 -11.39 12.21
N ALA A 291 -4.63 -10.48 12.34
CA ALA A 291 -6.05 -10.83 12.31
C ALA A 291 -6.61 -10.99 10.90
N HIS A 292 -5.82 -10.82 9.84
CA HIS A 292 -6.27 -10.86 8.46
C HIS A 292 -5.19 -11.41 7.52
N GLY A 293 -5.27 -12.71 7.22
CA GLY A 293 -4.46 -13.35 6.20
C GLY A 293 -5.27 -14.21 5.24
N HIS A 294 -4.62 -14.62 4.17
CA HIS A 294 -5.15 -15.53 3.18
C HIS A 294 -4.17 -16.67 2.91
N MET A 295 -4.70 -17.82 2.46
CA MET A 295 -3.87 -18.96 2.10
C MET A 295 -4.50 -19.73 0.94
N GLY A 296 -3.64 -20.31 0.10
CA GLY A 296 -3.99 -21.20 -0.99
C GLY A 296 -3.78 -20.59 -2.38
N PRO A 297 -3.81 -21.41 -3.44
CA PRO A 297 -3.61 -20.93 -4.81
C PRO A 297 -4.70 -19.95 -5.25
N LEU A 298 -4.29 -18.88 -5.97
CA LEU A 298 -5.22 -17.93 -6.59
C LEU A 298 -4.63 -17.31 -7.86
N GLY A 299 -5.26 -17.56 -9.01
CA GLY A 299 -4.83 -17.03 -10.32
C GLY A 299 -5.16 -15.55 -10.58
N ARG A 300 -5.64 -14.79 -9.58
CA ARG A 300 -5.99 -13.36 -9.71
C ARG A 300 -4.83 -12.42 -9.36
N TRP A 301 -3.80 -12.93 -8.69
CA TRP A 301 -2.62 -12.17 -8.30
C TRP A 301 -1.39 -12.72 -9.00
N LEU A 302 -0.51 -11.82 -9.43
CA LEU A 302 0.76 -12.22 -10.02
C LEU A 302 1.72 -12.64 -8.90
N GLN A 303 1.68 -13.92 -8.52
CA GLN A 303 2.55 -14.50 -7.50
C GLN A 303 3.35 -15.64 -8.11
N GLY A 304 4.63 -15.73 -7.74
CA GLY A 304 5.53 -16.78 -8.24
C GLY A 304 5.37 -18.12 -7.52
N ASP A 305 4.78 -18.12 -6.32
CA ASP A 305 4.68 -19.25 -5.41
C ASP A 305 3.21 -19.53 -5.03
N ALA A 306 2.51 -20.18 -5.96
CA ALA A 306 1.06 -20.35 -5.90
C ALA A 306 0.61 -21.58 -5.09
N GLU A 307 1.43 -22.62 -4.96
CA GLU A 307 1.03 -23.90 -4.35
C GLU A 307 1.22 -23.94 -2.83
N TRP A 308 0.43 -24.78 -2.15
CA TRP A 308 0.43 -24.90 -0.68
C TRP A 308 1.81 -25.25 -0.10
N GLU A 309 2.50 -26.16 -0.78
CA GLU A 309 3.82 -26.67 -0.40
C GLU A 309 4.89 -25.58 -0.38
N GLU A 310 4.70 -24.51 -1.16
CA GLU A 310 5.58 -23.34 -1.20
C GLU A 310 5.08 -22.23 -0.27
N GLN A 311 3.77 -21.97 -0.25
CA GLN A 311 3.16 -20.91 0.53
C GLN A 311 3.31 -21.12 2.04
N ILE A 312 3.11 -22.33 2.57
CA ILE A 312 3.14 -22.56 4.03
C ILE A 312 4.54 -22.28 4.61
N PRO A 313 5.63 -22.86 4.07
CA PRO A 313 6.97 -22.55 4.56
C PRO A 313 7.37 -21.09 4.36
N ASP A 314 6.96 -20.44 3.26
CA ASP A 314 7.20 -19.00 3.04
C ASP A 314 6.46 -18.14 4.10
N ALA A 315 5.18 -18.44 4.36
CA ALA A 315 4.38 -17.75 5.37
C ALA A 315 5.04 -17.84 6.74
N VAL A 316 5.41 -19.05 7.19
CA VAL A 316 6.08 -19.28 8.48
C VAL A 316 7.39 -18.50 8.56
N ARG A 317 8.23 -18.58 7.52
CA ARG A 317 9.49 -17.85 7.45
C ARG A 317 9.29 -16.33 7.57
N ARG A 318 8.31 -15.77 6.88
CA ARG A 318 8.01 -14.33 6.93
C ARG A 318 7.43 -13.91 8.27
N MET A 319 6.53 -14.72 8.84
CA MET A 319 6.02 -14.52 10.18
C MET A 319 7.16 -14.48 11.19
N ASP A 320 8.14 -15.40 11.10
CA ASP A 320 9.31 -15.43 11.99
C ASP A 320 10.21 -14.20 11.80
N LYS A 321 10.46 -13.79 10.56
CA LYS A 321 11.27 -12.60 10.23
C LYS A 321 10.68 -11.32 10.83
N ILE A 322 9.36 -11.20 10.80
CA ILE A 322 8.62 -10.02 11.28
C ILE A 322 8.29 -10.11 12.77
N GLY A 323 8.14 -11.31 13.31
CA GLY A 323 7.71 -11.57 14.69
C GLY A 323 6.22 -11.87 14.86
N ILE A 324 5.47 -12.14 13.78
CA ILE A 324 4.06 -12.57 13.85
C ILE A 324 3.98 -13.95 14.51
N LYS A 325 3.31 -14.01 15.67
CA LYS A 325 3.14 -15.26 16.43
C LYS A 325 1.98 -16.08 15.91
N THR A 326 0.84 -15.43 15.68
CA THR A 326 -0.37 -16.07 15.16
C THR A 326 -0.92 -15.28 13.98
N MET A 327 -1.24 -15.95 12.88
CA MET A 327 -1.95 -15.38 11.74
C MET A 327 -3.30 -16.09 11.58
N ILE A 328 -4.37 -15.32 11.46
CA ILE A 328 -5.72 -15.84 11.25
C ILE A 328 -6.05 -15.71 9.77
N VAL A 329 -6.23 -16.86 9.12
CA VAL A 329 -6.30 -16.97 7.66
C VAL A 329 -7.68 -17.39 7.18
N SER A 330 -8.03 -16.94 5.98
CA SER A 330 -9.20 -17.40 5.23
C SER A 330 -8.74 -18.11 3.96
N GLY A 331 -9.29 -19.29 3.69
CA GLY A 331 -8.94 -20.09 2.51
C GLY A 331 -9.43 -19.44 1.23
N LEU A 332 -8.52 -19.19 0.27
CA LEU A 332 -8.87 -18.55 -1.00
C LEU A 332 -9.78 -19.41 -1.87
N HIS A 333 -9.66 -20.75 -1.79
CA HIS A 333 -10.61 -21.68 -2.39
C HIS A 333 -12.03 -21.39 -1.88
N ALA A 334 -12.23 -21.30 -0.56
CA ALA A 334 -13.56 -21.12 0.01
C ALA A 334 -14.18 -19.74 -0.29
N ILE A 335 -13.35 -18.72 -0.55
CA ILE A 335 -13.80 -17.37 -0.92
C ILE A 335 -14.26 -17.33 -2.39
N PHE A 336 -13.50 -17.95 -3.29
CA PHE A 336 -13.65 -17.79 -4.74
C PHE A 336 -14.21 -19.01 -5.46
N SER A 337 -14.47 -20.11 -4.76
CA SER A 337 -15.01 -21.37 -5.29
C SER A 337 -15.88 -22.05 -4.23
N ASP A 338 -15.90 -23.39 -4.15
CA ASP A 338 -16.73 -24.15 -3.21
C ASP A 338 -16.34 -23.82 -1.75
N PRO A 339 -17.27 -23.25 -0.94
CA PRO A 339 -16.95 -22.83 0.41
C PRO A 339 -16.75 -24.00 1.38
N LEU A 340 -17.47 -25.11 1.24
CA LEU A 340 -17.35 -26.24 2.16
C LEU A 340 -16.07 -27.02 1.89
N GLU A 341 -15.81 -27.35 0.63
CA GLU A 341 -14.56 -28.00 0.20
C GLU A 341 -13.36 -27.12 0.57
N GLY A 342 -13.42 -25.82 0.26
CA GLY A 342 -12.35 -24.89 0.57
C GLY A 342 -12.06 -24.74 2.06
N ASN A 343 -13.09 -24.75 2.92
CA ASN A 343 -12.89 -24.72 4.38
C ASN A 343 -12.24 -26.02 4.88
N ARG A 344 -12.71 -27.19 4.42
CA ARG A 344 -12.08 -28.49 4.76
C ARG A 344 -10.62 -28.56 4.31
N LEU A 345 -10.34 -28.07 3.10
CA LEU A 345 -8.99 -28.02 2.56
C LEU A 345 -8.07 -27.14 3.41
N LEU A 346 -8.53 -25.96 3.84
CA LEU A 346 -7.75 -25.06 4.68
C LEU A 346 -7.34 -25.73 6.00
N GLU A 347 -8.30 -26.37 6.68
CA GLU A 347 -8.02 -27.09 7.93
C GLU A 347 -7.08 -28.28 7.70
N ALA A 348 -7.33 -29.10 6.67
CA ALA A 348 -6.47 -30.23 6.35
C ALA A 348 -5.01 -29.81 6.10
N ARG A 349 -4.78 -28.63 5.50
CA ARG A 349 -3.44 -28.10 5.22
C ARG A 349 -2.78 -27.43 6.42
N LEU A 350 -3.54 -26.82 7.33
CA LEU A 350 -3.00 -25.94 8.38
C LEU A 350 -3.20 -26.41 9.82
N ALA A 351 -4.02 -27.43 10.08
CA ALA A 351 -4.25 -27.94 11.43
C ALA A 351 -2.95 -28.39 12.12
N GLY A 352 -2.01 -28.98 11.38
CA GLY A 352 -0.68 -29.35 11.86
C GLY A 352 0.20 -28.16 12.25
N TYR A 353 -0.20 -26.94 11.89
CA TYR A 353 0.46 -25.67 12.22
C TYR A 353 -0.38 -24.85 13.20
N GLY A 354 -1.23 -25.50 13.99
CA GLY A 354 -2.17 -24.91 14.94
C GLY A 354 -1.54 -24.11 16.09
N GLU A 355 -0.25 -23.80 16.11
CA GLU A 355 0.34 -22.76 16.97
C GLU A 355 0.55 -21.44 16.21
N ARG A 356 0.73 -21.53 14.89
CA ARG A 356 1.03 -20.42 13.98
C ARG A 356 -0.20 -19.90 13.26
N PHE A 357 -1.09 -20.80 12.85
CA PHE A 357 -2.28 -20.45 12.07
C PHE A 357 -3.57 -20.74 12.81
N ARG A 358 -4.57 -19.90 12.53
CA ARG A 358 -5.98 -20.10 12.88
C ARG A 358 -6.84 -19.82 11.65
N GLY A 359 -8.03 -20.42 11.59
CA GLY A 359 -8.94 -20.28 10.45
C GLY A 359 -10.13 -19.38 10.77
N TYR A 360 -10.50 -18.53 9.82
CA TYR A 360 -11.87 -18.02 9.70
C TYR A 360 -12.66 -18.91 8.75
N PHE A 361 -13.78 -19.45 9.24
CA PHE A 361 -14.71 -20.21 8.42
C PHE A 361 -15.35 -19.26 7.40
N VAL A 362 -15.10 -19.50 6.11
CA VAL A 362 -15.68 -18.67 5.06
C VAL A 362 -17.15 -19.05 4.90
N PHE A 363 -18.04 -18.10 5.11
CA PHE A 363 -19.48 -18.32 5.01
C PHE A 363 -20.05 -17.57 3.80
N ASN A 364 -20.31 -18.32 2.73
CA ASN A 364 -21.04 -17.83 1.56
C ASN A 364 -22.54 -18.18 1.70
N PRO A 365 -23.43 -17.20 1.90
CA PRO A 365 -24.85 -17.44 2.17
C PRO A 365 -25.61 -18.03 0.98
N CYS A 366 -25.03 -18.05 -0.23
CA CYS A 366 -25.61 -18.78 -1.35
C CYS A 366 -25.64 -20.31 -1.11
N TYR A 367 -24.84 -20.81 -0.16
CA TYR A 367 -24.74 -22.21 0.24
C TYR A 367 -25.12 -22.39 1.73
N ALA A 368 -25.96 -21.50 2.27
CA ALA A 368 -26.27 -21.46 3.70
C ALA A 368 -26.82 -22.80 4.24
N ASP A 369 -27.74 -23.44 3.50
CA ASP A 369 -28.38 -24.69 3.93
C ASP A 369 -27.36 -25.80 4.22
N GLU A 370 -26.31 -25.89 3.41
CA GLU A 370 -25.22 -26.84 3.59
C GLU A 370 -24.25 -26.39 4.70
N LEU A 371 -23.73 -25.16 4.61
CA LEU A 371 -22.69 -24.67 5.52
C LEU A 371 -23.15 -24.61 6.98
N VAL A 372 -24.41 -24.22 7.22
CA VAL A 372 -24.97 -24.09 8.58
C VAL A 372 -24.98 -25.44 9.30
N SER A 373 -25.24 -26.54 8.58
CA SER A 373 -25.27 -27.88 9.15
C SER A 373 -23.92 -28.35 9.71
N HIS A 374 -22.82 -27.72 9.28
CA HIS A 374 -21.45 -28.04 9.69
C HIS A 374 -20.87 -27.09 10.76
N PHE A 375 -21.59 -26.07 11.21
CA PHE A 375 -21.04 -25.09 12.16
C PHE A 375 -20.48 -25.75 13.44
N ASP A 376 -21.26 -26.59 14.12
CA ASP A 376 -20.79 -27.21 15.35
C ASP A 376 -19.64 -28.21 15.11
N GLU A 377 -19.54 -28.83 13.92
CA GLU A 377 -18.40 -29.67 13.52
C GLU A 377 -17.13 -28.82 13.44
N PHE A 378 -17.14 -27.75 12.65
CA PHE A 378 -15.97 -26.88 12.46
C PHE A 378 -15.57 -26.18 13.77
N PHE A 379 -16.52 -25.59 14.49
CA PHE A 379 -16.21 -24.83 15.72
C PHE A 379 -15.92 -25.71 16.95
N ALA A 380 -16.10 -27.04 16.86
CA ALA A 380 -15.55 -27.97 17.85
C ALA A 380 -14.01 -28.06 17.78
N HIS A 381 -13.42 -27.77 16.63
CA HIS A 381 -11.97 -27.80 16.45
C HIS A 381 -11.33 -26.42 16.76
N PRO A 382 -10.27 -26.35 17.59
CA PRO A 382 -9.69 -25.09 18.07
C PRO A 382 -9.00 -24.24 16.99
N PHE A 383 -8.79 -24.81 15.80
CA PHE A 383 -8.28 -24.10 14.63
C PHE A 383 -9.22 -22.99 14.19
N TRP A 384 -10.54 -23.22 14.24
CA TRP A 384 -11.54 -22.27 13.78
C TRP A 384 -11.88 -21.26 14.87
N VAL A 385 -11.75 -19.98 14.54
CA VAL A 385 -11.84 -18.91 15.53
C VAL A 385 -12.91 -17.87 15.26
N GLY A 386 -13.52 -17.90 14.08
CA GLY A 386 -14.58 -16.99 13.68
C GLY A 386 -14.98 -17.22 12.22
N PHE A 387 -15.64 -16.22 11.64
CA PHE A 387 -16.12 -16.25 10.26
C PHE A 387 -15.42 -15.23 9.36
N LYS A 388 -15.36 -15.51 8.05
CA LYS A 388 -14.96 -14.55 7.01
C LYS A 388 -16.10 -14.39 5.99
N VAL A 389 -16.36 -13.15 5.59
CA VAL A 389 -17.40 -12.78 4.62
C VAL A 389 -16.83 -11.87 3.54
N HIS A 390 -17.11 -12.19 2.27
CA HIS A 390 -16.62 -11.45 1.09
C HIS A 390 -17.77 -11.13 0.11
N THR A 391 -18.76 -10.41 0.62
CA THR A 391 -20.00 -9.96 -0.04
C THR A 391 -19.82 -9.28 -1.40
N SER A 392 -18.84 -8.39 -1.55
CA SER A 392 -18.53 -7.73 -2.82
C SER A 392 -18.18 -8.72 -3.92
N GLY A 393 -17.38 -9.76 -3.60
CA GLY A 393 -16.99 -10.80 -4.54
C GLY A 393 -18.13 -11.74 -4.93
N TRP A 394 -19.20 -11.80 -4.13
CA TRP A 394 -20.39 -12.60 -4.40
C TRP A 394 -21.57 -11.77 -4.92
N CYS A 395 -21.37 -10.46 -5.11
CA CYS A 395 -22.40 -9.50 -5.54
C CYS A 395 -23.67 -9.56 -4.68
N LEU A 396 -23.52 -9.76 -3.36
CA LEU A 396 -24.63 -9.93 -2.44
C LEU A 396 -24.54 -8.98 -1.25
N PRO A 397 -25.61 -8.23 -0.91
CA PRO A 397 -25.57 -7.30 0.20
C PRO A 397 -25.53 -8.03 1.55
N VAL A 398 -24.75 -7.50 2.50
CA VAL A 398 -24.61 -8.06 3.86
C VAL A 398 -25.93 -8.07 4.66
N THR A 399 -26.93 -7.31 4.20
CA THR A 399 -28.29 -7.28 4.75
C THR A 399 -29.18 -8.41 4.25
N ASP A 400 -28.70 -9.27 3.35
CA ASP A 400 -29.46 -10.43 2.86
C ASP A 400 -29.82 -11.36 4.04
N PRO A 401 -31.11 -11.77 4.19
CA PRO A 401 -31.55 -12.62 5.30
C PRO A 401 -30.80 -13.95 5.44
N ARG A 402 -30.19 -14.46 4.35
CA ARG A 402 -29.40 -15.70 4.39
C ARG A 402 -28.14 -15.60 5.25
N PHE A 403 -27.71 -14.41 5.66
CA PHE A 403 -26.64 -14.23 6.64
C PHE A 403 -27.08 -14.44 8.09
N GLU A 404 -28.38 -14.42 8.38
CA GLU A 404 -28.89 -14.47 9.75
C GLU A 404 -28.45 -15.71 10.55
N PRO A 405 -28.40 -16.94 9.98
CA PRO A 405 -27.90 -18.10 10.70
C PRO A 405 -26.46 -17.93 11.21
N MET A 406 -25.57 -17.34 10.41
CA MET A 406 -24.19 -17.04 10.80
C MET A 406 -24.16 -15.99 11.91
N PHE A 407 -24.91 -14.89 11.77
CA PHE A 407 -24.95 -13.85 12.79
C PHE A 407 -25.46 -14.39 14.14
N ALA A 408 -26.55 -15.15 14.13
CA ALA A 408 -27.12 -15.76 15.32
C ALA A 408 -26.15 -16.76 15.98
N TYR A 409 -25.43 -17.56 15.17
CA TYR A 409 -24.42 -18.48 15.66
C TYR A 409 -23.24 -17.74 16.31
N ALA A 410 -22.69 -16.75 15.60
CA ALA A 410 -21.59 -15.93 16.10
C ALA A 410 -21.97 -15.18 17.38
N ASN A 411 -23.20 -14.66 17.47
CA ASN A 411 -23.70 -14.00 18.66
C ASN A 411 -23.78 -14.95 19.86
N ARG A 412 -24.34 -16.15 19.67
CA ARG A 412 -24.43 -17.17 20.74
C ARG A 412 -23.07 -17.60 21.27
N ARG A 413 -22.09 -17.73 20.37
CA ARG A 413 -20.74 -18.26 20.64
C ARG A 413 -19.69 -17.17 20.88
N ARG A 414 -20.07 -15.89 20.80
CA ARG A 414 -19.17 -14.72 20.89
C ARG A 414 -18.01 -14.77 19.89
N LEU A 415 -18.31 -15.17 18.66
CA LEU A 415 -17.31 -15.32 17.61
C LEU A 415 -17.07 -13.99 16.88
N PRO A 416 -15.80 -13.70 16.51
CA PRO A 416 -15.50 -12.66 15.54
C PRO A 416 -15.96 -13.03 14.14
N ILE A 417 -16.37 -12.01 13.40
CA ILE A 417 -16.66 -12.09 11.97
C ILE A 417 -15.88 -10.99 11.26
N LEU A 418 -14.98 -11.39 10.37
CA LEU A 418 -14.23 -10.50 9.51
C LEU A 418 -14.98 -10.27 8.20
N PHE A 419 -15.39 -9.02 7.96
CA PHE A 419 -16.04 -8.62 6.73
C PHE A 419 -15.05 -7.93 5.80
N HIS A 420 -15.04 -8.29 4.52
CA HIS A 420 -14.62 -7.32 3.51
C HIS A 420 -15.56 -6.11 3.58
N THR A 421 -15.03 -4.88 3.66
CA THR A 421 -15.85 -3.66 3.64
C THR A 421 -15.25 -2.61 2.71
N TRP A 422 -16.07 -2.06 1.81
CA TRP A 422 -15.64 -1.07 0.83
C TRP A 422 -16.71 0.00 0.57
N ASP A 423 -16.38 1.00 -0.25
CA ASP A 423 -17.38 1.86 -0.91
C ASP A 423 -18.16 1.03 -1.94
N GLY A 424 -19.46 0.83 -1.73
CA GLY A 424 -20.25 0.04 -2.67
C GLY A 424 -21.62 -0.38 -2.16
N PRO A 425 -22.40 -1.12 -2.97
CA PRO A 425 -23.78 -1.49 -2.66
C PRO A 425 -23.92 -2.74 -1.79
N TYR A 426 -22.82 -3.45 -1.49
CA TYR A 426 -22.88 -4.77 -0.87
C TYR A 426 -22.41 -4.79 0.59
N ASP A 427 -21.39 -4.01 0.93
CA ASP A 427 -20.68 -4.14 2.22
C ASP A 427 -20.14 -2.82 2.76
N THR A 428 -20.77 -1.71 2.37
CA THR A 428 -20.44 -0.42 2.96
C THR A 428 -20.82 -0.39 4.45
N PRO A 429 -19.99 0.14 5.36
CA PRO A 429 -20.18 -0.01 6.81
C PRO A 429 -21.53 0.49 7.35
N SER A 430 -22.17 1.48 6.72
CA SER A 430 -23.51 1.93 7.12
C SER A 430 -24.58 0.83 7.07
N MET A 431 -24.42 -0.20 6.23
CA MET A 431 -25.33 -1.34 6.15
C MET A 431 -25.37 -2.19 7.44
N PHE A 432 -24.32 -2.11 8.26
CA PHE A 432 -24.21 -2.87 9.50
C PHE A 432 -24.92 -2.23 10.69
N THR A 433 -25.35 -0.96 10.59
CA THR A 433 -25.90 -0.17 11.70
C THR A 433 -26.99 -0.89 12.52
N LYS A 434 -27.90 -1.61 11.86
CA LYS A 434 -28.95 -2.41 12.52
C LYS A 434 -28.46 -3.82 12.90
N ILE A 435 -27.54 -4.38 12.12
CA ILE A 435 -27.03 -5.74 12.31
C ILE A 435 -26.25 -5.85 13.62
N VAL A 436 -25.32 -4.92 13.87
CA VAL A 436 -24.44 -4.96 15.04
C VAL A 436 -25.20 -4.81 16.36
N LYS A 437 -26.33 -4.11 16.34
CA LYS A 437 -27.23 -3.92 17.50
C LYS A 437 -28.14 -5.13 17.76
N ARG A 438 -28.53 -5.86 16.72
CA ARG A 438 -29.30 -7.11 16.84
C ARG A 438 -28.47 -8.26 17.40
N HIS A 439 -27.15 -8.20 17.19
CA HIS A 439 -26.19 -9.25 17.54
C HIS A 439 -25.08 -8.72 18.46
N PRO A 440 -25.41 -8.24 19.68
CA PRO A 440 -24.48 -7.50 20.52
C PRO A 440 -23.31 -8.33 21.07
N GLU A 441 -23.42 -9.66 21.09
CA GLU A 441 -22.38 -10.56 21.59
C GLU A 441 -21.43 -11.05 20.48
N ALA A 442 -21.81 -10.91 19.20
CA ALA A 442 -20.91 -11.15 18.07
C ALA A 442 -19.93 -9.99 17.92
N ILE A 443 -18.70 -10.28 17.51
CA ILE A 443 -17.67 -9.26 17.29
C ILE A 443 -17.56 -8.98 15.79
N PHE A 444 -17.82 -7.75 15.38
CA PHE A 444 -17.83 -7.33 13.99
C PHE A 444 -16.52 -6.63 13.64
N ILE A 445 -15.72 -7.25 12.77
CA ILE A 445 -14.46 -6.71 12.33
C ILE A 445 -14.65 -6.13 10.92
N MET A 446 -14.58 -4.81 10.81
CA MET A 446 -14.61 -4.09 9.54
C MET A 446 -13.24 -4.22 8.88
N GLY A 447 -13.11 -5.22 8.00
CA GLY A 447 -11.90 -5.48 7.21
C GLY A 447 -11.57 -4.30 6.32
N HIS A 448 -10.27 -3.98 6.25
CA HIS A 448 -9.79 -2.74 5.66
C HIS A 448 -10.32 -1.46 6.27
N SER A 449 -11.07 -1.59 7.37
CA SER A 449 -11.80 -0.53 8.04
C SER A 449 -12.57 0.38 7.06
N GLY A 450 -13.25 -0.23 6.10
CA GLY A 450 -14.05 0.45 5.08
C GLY A 450 -13.34 0.71 3.76
N GLY A 451 -12.00 0.62 3.67
CA GLY A 451 -11.23 0.67 2.41
C GLY A 451 -11.31 1.98 1.61
N GLY A 452 -12.49 2.31 1.08
CA GLY A 452 -12.81 3.58 0.45
C GLY A 452 -12.98 4.75 1.44
N THR A 453 -13.05 5.97 0.93
CA THR A 453 -13.06 7.19 1.76
C THR A 453 -14.39 7.39 2.49
N ASN A 454 -15.53 7.14 1.84
CA ASN A 454 -16.82 7.30 2.49
C ASN A 454 -17.08 6.15 3.46
N ALA A 455 -16.76 4.93 3.05
CA ALA A 455 -16.84 3.75 3.89
C ALA A 455 -15.91 3.85 5.11
N ARG A 456 -14.71 4.42 4.99
CA ARG A 456 -13.86 4.75 6.15
C ARG A 456 -14.59 5.60 7.19
N ILE A 457 -15.24 6.68 6.76
CA ILE A 457 -16.00 7.58 7.66
C ILE A 457 -17.12 6.80 8.36
N GLN A 458 -17.84 5.97 7.62
CA GLN A 458 -18.92 5.15 8.17
C GLN A 458 -18.40 4.08 9.15
N ALA A 459 -17.25 3.46 8.86
CA ALA A 459 -16.62 2.47 9.73
C ALA A 459 -16.19 3.10 11.07
N GLU A 460 -15.55 4.28 11.01
CA GLU A 460 -15.18 5.07 12.19
C GLU A 460 -16.40 5.38 13.07
N GLN A 461 -17.49 5.85 12.46
CA GLN A 461 -18.72 6.15 13.17
C GLN A 461 -19.32 4.89 13.80
N LEU A 462 -19.41 3.80 13.04
CA LEU A 462 -19.97 2.53 13.51
C LEU A 462 -19.19 1.97 14.71
N ALA A 463 -17.85 2.01 14.65
CA ALA A 463 -16.98 1.57 15.74
C ALA A 463 -17.07 2.47 16.99
N ALA A 464 -17.21 3.79 16.81
CA ALA A 464 -17.40 4.71 17.92
C ALA A 464 -18.73 4.51 18.65
N GLU A 465 -19.80 4.17 17.91
CA GLU A 465 -21.15 4.03 18.45
C GLU A 465 -21.45 2.64 19.05
N ASN A 466 -20.66 1.60 18.71
CA ASN A 466 -20.98 0.22 19.05
C ASN A 466 -19.76 -0.53 19.63
N PRO A 467 -19.83 -1.05 20.87
CA PRO A 467 -18.67 -1.65 21.55
C PRO A 467 -18.20 -2.98 20.95
N ASN A 468 -19.04 -3.64 20.15
CA ASN A 468 -18.76 -4.90 19.49
C ASN A 468 -18.23 -4.73 18.05
N VAL A 469 -17.90 -3.51 17.63
CA VAL A 469 -17.38 -3.20 16.29
C VAL A 469 -15.92 -2.78 16.38
N PHE A 470 -15.08 -3.39 15.55
CA PHE A 470 -13.64 -3.18 15.48
C PHE A 470 -13.22 -2.84 14.05
N LEU A 471 -12.18 -2.04 13.94
CA LEU A 471 -11.55 -1.62 12.69
C LEU A 471 -10.30 -2.47 12.44
N GLU A 472 -10.19 -3.10 11.28
CA GLU A 472 -8.99 -3.87 10.89
C GLU A 472 -8.11 -3.07 9.90
N TRP A 473 -6.81 -3.09 10.13
CA TRP A 473 -5.83 -2.15 9.59
C TRP A 473 -5.49 -2.26 8.09
N CYS A 474 -5.31 -3.46 7.52
CA CYS A 474 -4.74 -3.65 6.17
C CYS A 474 -5.57 -2.94 5.10
N GLY A 475 -5.04 -2.60 3.93
CA GLY A 475 -5.87 -1.98 2.89
C GLY A 475 -6.46 -0.59 3.23
N SER A 476 -6.21 -0.03 4.43
CA SER A 476 -6.70 1.29 4.84
C SER A 476 -6.00 2.45 4.13
N PHE A 477 -4.98 2.16 3.34
CA PHE A 477 -4.14 3.12 2.62
C PHE A 477 -4.79 3.68 1.35
N THR A 478 -5.91 3.11 0.88
CA THR A 478 -6.62 3.56 -0.33
C THR A 478 -7.47 4.82 -0.14
N THR A 479 -7.37 5.45 1.03
CA THR A 479 -7.97 6.75 1.32
C THR A 479 -6.89 7.75 1.72
N PRO A 480 -7.04 9.05 1.37
CA PRO A 480 -6.16 10.10 1.88
C PRO A 480 -6.36 10.38 3.38
N ARG A 481 -7.36 9.76 4.02
CA ARG A 481 -7.63 9.95 5.46
C ARG A 481 -6.49 9.32 6.28
N LEU A 482 -5.84 10.17 7.08
CA LEU A 482 -4.80 9.75 8.01
C LEU A 482 -5.36 8.89 9.14
N TYR A 483 -4.71 7.77 9.41
CA TYR A 483 -5.17 6.81 10.41
C TYR A 483 -4.94 7.29 11.84
N GLU A 484 -4.03 8.24 12.06
CA GLU A 484 -3.88 8.93 13.34
C GLU A 484 -5.19 9.63 13.74
N GLY A 485 -5.92 10.16 12.77
CA GLY A 485 -7.27 10.70 12.98
C GLY A 485 -8.27 9.63 13.39
N THR A 486 -8.19 8.44 12.77
CA THR A 486 -9.02 7.27 13.11
C THR A 486 -8.79 6.88 14.57
N LEU A 487 -7.54 6.70 14.98
CA LEU A 487 -7.18 6.31 16.35
C LEU A 487 -7.66 7.33 17.39
N ARG A 488 -7.60 8.63 17.10
CA ARG A 488 -8.17 9.67 17.97
C ARG A 488 -9.70 9.59 18.10
N ARG A 489 -10.41 9.15 17.06
CA ARG A 489 -11.88 9.06 17.04
C ARG A 489 -12.42 7.80 17.72
N VAL A 490 -11.81 6.64 17.47
CA VAL A 490 -12.34 5.34 17.93
C VAL A 490 -11.55 4.71 19.09
N GLY A 491 -10.33 5.20 19.34
CA GLY A 491 -9.42 4.63 20.33
C GLY A 491 -8.67 3.39 19.83
N ALA A 492 -7.44 3.21 20.31
CA ALA A 492 -6.58 2.08 19.95
C ALA A 492 -7.18 0.71 20.33
N ASP A 493 -8.01 0.66 21.37
CA ASP A 493 -8.69 -0.56 21.85
C ASP A 493 -9.82 -1.06 20.92
N ARG A 494 -10.07 -0.36 19.81
CA ARG A 494 -11.04 -0.71 18.76
C ARG A 494 -10.38 -0.98 17.41
N VAL A 495 -9.05 -1.06 17.37
CA VAL A 495 -8.30 -1.35 16.15
C VAL A 495 -7.60 -2.70 16.27
N LEU A 496 -7.61 -3.46 15.18
CA LEU A 496 -6.92 -4.74 15.04
C LEU A 496 -5.90 -4.64 13.92
N PHE A 497 -4.69 -5.13 14.19
CA PHE A 497 -3.69 -5.30 13.16
C PHE A 497 -4.03 -6.51 12.28
N GLY A 498 -3.88 -6.34 10.99
CA GLY A 498 -3.93 -7.39 9.99
C GLY A 498 -3.11 -6.97 8.78
N THR A 499 -2.68 -7.92 7.96
CA THR A 499 -1.85 -7.61 6.77
C THR A 499 -2.54 -7.86 5.44
N ASP A 500 -3.67 -8.55 5.40
CA ASP A 500 -4.12 -9.22 4.16
C ASP A 500 -3.07 -10.20 3.64
N GLY A 501 -2.42 -10.88 4.59
CA GLY A 501 -1.18 -11.62 4.39
C GLY A 501 -1.26 -12.69 3.30
N MET A 502 -0.11 -12.94 2.67
CA MET A 502 0.10 -13.81 1.50
C MET A 502 -0.46 -13.25 0.19
N LEU A 503 -1.33 -12.24 0.25
CA LEU A 503 -1.60 -11.34 -0.88
C LEU A 503 -0.72 -10.10 -0.78
N HIS A 504 -0.70 -9.48 0.41
CA HIS A 504 0.12 -8.32 0.72
C HIS A 504 1.43 -8.72 1.42
N SER A 505 2.42 -7.83 1.35
CA SER A 505 3.66 -7.93 2.11
C SER A 505 3.43 -7.55 3.57
N PHE A 506 3.91 -8.41 4.46
CA PHE A 506 3.83 -8.19 5.91
C PHE A 506 4.65 -6.97 6.33
N ALA A 507 5.82 -6.77 5.70
CA ALA A 507 6.72 -5.65 6.03
C ALA A 507 6.09 -4.32 5.60
N TRP A 508 5.48 -4.27 4.42
CA TRP A 508 4.79 -3.08 3.92
C TRP A 508 3.66 -2.66 4.88
N GLU A 509 2.75 -3.57 5.24
CA GLU A 509 1.61 -3.25 6.11
C GLU A 509 2.01 -2.92 7.55
N LEU A 510 2.98 -3.66 8.11
CA LEU A 510 3.48 -3.39 9.47
C LEU A 510 4.30 -2.10 9.51
N GLY A 511 5.14 -1.85 8.53
CA GLY A 511 5.92 -0.61 8.42
C GLY A 511 5.02 0.61 8.31
N ARG A 512 3.91 0.49 7.57
CA ARG A 512 2.87 1.51 7.51
C ARG A 512 2.29 1.81 8.89
N PHE A 513 2.02 0.77 9.67
CA PHE A 513 1.40 0.92 10.98
C PHE A 513 2.38 1.52 12.01
N LEU A 514 3.60 1.00 12.07
CA LEU A 514 4.60 1.38 13.07
C LEU A 514 5.20 2.76 12.83
N SER A 515 5.05 3.32 11.63
CA SER A 515 5.53 4.65 11.29
C SER A 515 4.43 5.72 11.27
N LEU A 516 3.24 5.42 11.80
CA LEU A 516 2.24 6.43 12.14
C LEU A 516 2.85 7.49 13.08
N ASP A 517 2.45 8.74 12.90
CA ASP A 517 2.95 9.87 13.71
C ASP A 517 2.27 9.91 15.08
N LEU A 518 2.47 8.85 15.86
CA LEU A 518 1.89 8.63 17.18
C LEU A 518 2.88 7.94 18.12
N PRO A 519 2.76 8.15 19.44
CA PRO A 519 3.51 7.38 20.41
C PRO A 519 3.23 5.87 20.26
N GLU A 520 4.29 5.07 20.29
CA GLU A 520 4.21 3.61 20.14
C GLU A 520 3.23 2.94 21.11
N ALA A 521 3.10 3.48 22.33
CA ALA A 521 2.15 3.00 23.32
C ALA A 521 0.69 3.01 22.81
N GLN A 522 0.33 3.92 21.91
CA GLN A 522 -1.00 3.99 21.29
C GLN A 522 -1.18 2.94 20.17
N LEU A 523 -0.10 2.37 19.64
CA LEU A 523 -0.15 1.37 18.57
C LEU A 523 -0.21 -0.06 19.12
N ARG A 524 0.44 -0.30 20.28
CA ARG A 524 0.59 -1.61 20.92
C ARG A 524 -0.72 -2.38 21.13
N PRO A 525 -1.86 -1.79 21.54
CA PRO A 525 -3.11 -2.54 21.70
C PRO A 525 -3.56 -3.27 20.44
N ALA A 526 -3.40 -2.65 19.27
CA ALA A 526 -3.84 -3.19 17.99
C ALA A 526 -2.98 -4.36 17.48
N LEU A 527 -1.68 -4.37 17.83
CA LEU A 527 -0.71 -5.38 17.36
C LEU A 527 -1.01 -6.80 17.82
N GLY A 528 -1.88 -7.01 18.80
CA GLY A 528 -2.15 -8.36 19.32
C GLY A 528 -3.09 -8.39 20.51
N PRO A 529 -2.88 -7.58 21.56
CA PRO A 529 -3.70 -7.60 22.77
C PRO A 529 -5.22 -7.53 22.51
N ASN A 530 -5.66 -6.67 21.58
CA ASN A 530 -7.07 -6.57 21.22
C ASN A 530 -7.61 -7.87 20.62
N MET A 531 -6.90 -8.48 19.67
CA MET A 531 -7.35 -9.73 19.06
C MET A 531 -7.30 -10.89 20.06
N ARG A 532 -6.27 -10.96 20.91
CA ARG A 532 -6.19 -11.96 21.98
C ARG A 532 -7.38 -11.86 22.94
N ARG A 533 -7.75 -10.64 23.35
CA ARG A 533 -8.95 -10.40 24.17
C ARG A 533 -10.22 -10.88 23.48
N ILE A 534 -10.40 -10.57 22.20
CA ILE A 534 -11.55 -11.06 21.41
C ILE A 534 -11.60 -12.59 21.40
N LEU A 535 -10.47 -13.25 21.13
CA LEU A 535 -10.40 -14.71 21.08
C LEU A 535 -10.71 -15.37 22.43
N ALA A 536 -10.34 -14.73 23.54
CA ALA A 536 -10.60 -15.23 24.90
C ALA A 536 -12.07 -15.11 25.33
N LEU A 537 -12.90 -14.33 24.63
CA LEU A 537 -14.32 -14.15 24.96
C LEU A 537 -15.24 -15.23 24.38
N ARG A 538 -14.73 -16.05 23.45
CA ARG A 538 -15.47 -17.10 22.75
C ARG A 538 -15.99 -18.19 23.71
N ARG A 539 -17.10 -18.83 23.35
CA ARG A 539 -17.79 -19.86 24.15
C ARG A 539 -17.87 -21.23 23.48
#